data_AF-A0A4Y7X9A1-F1
#
_entry.id   AF-A0A4Y7X9A1-F1
#
_cell.length_a   1.000
_cell.length_b   1.000
_cell.length_c   1.000
_cell.angle_alpha   90.00
_cell.angle_beta   90.00
_cell.angle_gamma   90.00
#
_symmetry.space_group_name_H-M   'P 1'
#
loop_
_entity.id
_entity.type
_entity.pdbx_description
1 polymer ?
#
loop_
_entity_poly.entity_id
_entity_poly.type
_entity_poly.pdbx_seq_one_letter_code
_entity_poly.pdbx_strand_id
1 'polypeptide(L)'
;MEILPYKYYRLYITKSAAGGNGYFSMNTFSMFETNESTTDLCIGATATASSNYNASTDAPKAIDNNASTYWETASTSGDKWFKVELPTARKVRKLIITATNYQDEMPSAFIFQGSNDNINWTNLKTVNRGTFNSPTSYTELLSTVVGGKSVLDSGDPSLKVILFNWQTMQYIIHTTPNASGDWFIYLNDTSDVLITHIGPAGYQPISDGPITPMVY
;
A
#
# COMPACT_ATOMS: atom_id res chain seq x y z
N MET A 1 -13.87 4.40 2.69
CA MET A 1 -13.92 3.70 1.39
C MET A 1 -13.23 2.35 1.53
N GLU A 2 -13.89 1.24 1.18
CA GLU A 2 -13.33 -0.12 1.29
C GLU A 2 -12.15 -0.32 0.30
N ILE A 3 -11.12 -1.10 0.67
CA ILE A 3 -10.14 -1.59 -0.33
C ILE A 3 -10.85 -2.60 -1.23
N LEU A 4 -11.08 -2.19 -2.47
CA LEU A 4 -11.71 -3.02 -3.50
C LEU A 4 -10.70 -4.00 -4.12
N PRO A 5 -11.14 -5.21 -4.49
CA PRO A 5 -10.31 -6.14 -5.25
C PRO A 5 -10.23 -5.70 -6.72
N TYR A 6 -9.04 -5.82 -7.30
CA TYR A 6 -8.81 -5.55 -8.72
C TYR A 6 -8.10 -6.71 -9.40
N LYS A 7 -8.40 -6.93 -10.68
CA LYS A 7 -7.68 -7.89 -11.54
C LYS A 7 -6.36 -7.30 -12.05
N TYR A 8 -6.34 -6.01 -12.35
CA TYR A 8 -5.17 -5.31 -12.87
C TYR A 8 -4.63 -4.32 -11.84
N TYR A 9 -3.33 -4.36 -11.62
CA TYR A 9 -2.59 -3.39 -10.81
C TYR A 9 -1.47 -2.76 -11.61
N ARG A 10 -1.25 -1.45 -11.46
CA ARG A 10 -0.23 -0.73 -12.20
C ARG A 10 0.51 0.27 -11.33
N LEU A 11 1.83 0.28 -11.44
CA LEU A 11 2.69 1.39 -11.05
C LEU A 11 2.75 2.36 -12.22
N TYR A 12 2.25 3.58 -12.07
CA TYR A 12 2.51 4.69 -12.99
C TYR A 12 3.66 5.51 -12.43
N ILE A 13 4.87 5.27 -12.94
CA ILE A 13 6.13 5.68 -12.33
C ILE A 13 6.51 7.10 -12.78
N THR A 14 6.92 7.94 -11.81
CA THR A 14 7.22 9.35 -12.05
C THR A 14 8.64 9.74 -11.67
N LYS A 15 9.28 9.06 -10.70
CA LYS A 15 10.70 9.28 -10.34
C LYS A 15 11.40 8.01 -9.91
N SER A 16 12.68 7.91 -10.24
CA SER A 16 13.57 6.83 -9.79
C SER A 16 14.26 7.21 -8.48
N ALA A 17 15.03 6.29 -7.90
CA ALA A 17 15.81 6.51 -6.70
C ALA A 17 16.84 7.64 -6.81
N ALA A 18 17.32 7.95 -8.02
CA ALA A 18 18.12 9.15 -8.32
C ALA A 18 17.31 10.45 -8.39
N GLY A 19 15.98 10.39 -8.26
CA GLY A 19 15.08 11.55 -8.26
C GLY A 19 14.69 12.07 -9.64
N GLY A 20 15.18 11.44 -10.71
CA GLY A 20 14.93 11.81 -12.10
C GLY A 20 13.89 10.92 -12.80
N ASN A 21 13.56 11.31 -14.03
CA ASN A 21 12.77 10.50 -14.97
C ASN A 21 13.72 9.84 -15.98
N GLY A 22 14.46 8.84 -15.51
CA GLY A 22 15.50 8.13 -16.27
C GLY A 22 15.03 6.77 -16.77
N TYR A 23 15.97 5.83 -16.82
CA TYR A 23 15.61 4.42 -16.87
C TYR A 23 15.01 3.99 -15.54
N PHE A 24 14.15 2.98 -15.62
CA PHE A 24 13.56 2.35 -14.45
C PHE A 24 13.79 0.86 -14.52
N SER A 25 14.24 0.29 -13.40
CA SER A 25 14.41 -1.14 -13.28
C SER A 25 13.96 -1.65 -11.91
N MET A 26 13.48 -2.89 -11.90
CA MET A 26 13.06 -3.59 -10.68
C MET A 26 13.50 -5.04 -10.76
N ASN A 27 14.17 -5.53 -9.72
CA ASN A 27 14.54 -6.94 -9.64
C ASN A 27 13.32 -7.79 -9.30
N THR A 28 12.58 -7.39 -8.26
CA THR A 28 11.29 -7.98 -7.91
C THR A 28 10.25 -6.91 -7.60
N PHE A 29 9.02 -7.18 -8.02
CA PHE A 29 7.81 -6.47 -7.65
C PHE A 29 6.80 -7.47 -7.09
N SER A 30 6.51 -7.37 -5.80
CA SER A 30 5.62 -8.29 -5.11
C SER A 30 4.43 -7.55 -4.53
N MET A 31 3.27 -8.20 -4.53
CA MET A 31 2.02 -7.66 -3.98
C MET A 31 1.38 -8.66 -3.03
N PHE A 32 0.78 -8.17 -1.95
CA PHE A 32 0.25 -9.03 -0.90
C PHE A 32 -1.12 -8.53 -0.40
N GLU A 33 -1.98 -9.48 -0.02
CA GLU A 33 -3.31 -9.17 0.52
C GLU A 33 -3.28 -8.56 1.91
N THR A 34 -2.19 -8.72 2.69
CA THR A 34 -2.02 -8.16 4.04
C THR A 34 -0.54 -7.86 4.32
N ASN A 35 -0.25 -7.12 5.40
CA ASN A 35 1.13 -6.87 5.85
C ASN A 35 1.86 -8.15 6.26
N GLU A 36 1.16 -9.07 6.93
CA GLU A 36 1.73 -10.33 7.43
C GLU A 36 1.76 -11.46 6.39
N SER A 37 1.08 -11.27 5.24
CA SER A 37 1.09 -12.28 4.18
C SER A 37 2.50 -12.46 3.63
N THR A 38 2.89 -13.73 3.53
CA THR A 38 4.10 -14.22 2.86
C THR A 38 3.80 -14.76 1.46
N THR A 39 2.52 -14.84 1.07
CA THR A 39 2.10 -15.29 -0.26
C THR A 39 2.07 -14.10 -1.21
N ASP A 40 3.03 -14.07 -2.14
CA ASP A 40 3.09 -13.06 -3.19
C ASP A 40 2.05 -13.36 -4.28
N LEU A 41 1.17 -12.39 -4.53
CA LEU A 41 0.11 -12.44 -5.53
C LEU A 41 0.64 -12.35 -6.96
N CYS A 42 1.86 -11.84 -7.14
CA CYS A 42 2.49 -11.75 -8.45
C CYS A 42 2.91 -13.11 -9.02
N ILE A 43 3.07 -14.14 -8.16
CA ILE A 43 3.46 -15.48 -8.61
C ILE A 43 2.33 -16.11 -9.42
N GLY A 44 2.64 -16.47 -10.68
CA GLY A 44 1.66 -16.99 -11.64
C GLY A 44 0.77 -15.92 -12.27
N ALA A 45 1.01 -14.64 -11.98
CA ALA A 45 0.39 -13.51 -12.66
C ALA A 45 1.07 -13.22 -14.00
N THR A 46 0.46 -12.36 -14.82
CA THR A 46 1.10 -11.86 -16.06
C THR A 46 1.55 -10.43 -15.86
N ALA A 47 2.82 -10.13 -16.15
CA ALA A 47 3.34 -8.77 -16.13
C ALA A 47 3.55 -8.19 -17.54
N THR A 48 3.22 -6.92 -17.70
CA THR A 48 3.49 -6.11 -18.90
C THR A 48 3.99 -4.74 -18.48
N ALA A 49 4.68 -4.03 -19.37
CA ALA A 49 5.21 -2.71 -19.09
C ALA A 49 5.08 -1.79 -20.30
N SER A 50 5.24 -0.49 -20.04
CA SER A 50 5.32 0.57 -21.06
C SER A 50 6.37 0.28 -22.14
N SER A 51 7.49 -0.32 -21.75
CA SER A 51 8.56 -0.76 -22.63
C SER A 51 9.45 -1.78 -21.91
N ASN A 52 10.22 -2.55 -22.68
CA ASN A 52 11.24 -3.47 -22.18
C ASN A 52 12.54 -3.21 -22.93
N TYR A 53 13.67 -3.06 -22.23
CA TYR A 53 14.96 -2.80 -22.87
C TYR A 53 15.33 -3.90 -23.85
N ASN A 54 15.10 -5.17 -23.48
CA ASN A 54 15.12 -6.30 -24.40
C ASN A 54 14.34 -7.49 -23.79
N ALA A 55 14.32 -8.64 -24.50
CA ALA A 55 13.59 -9.84 -24.05
C ALA A 55 14.18 -10.52 -22.79
N SER A 56 15.43 -10.23 -22.42
CA SER A 56 16.04 -10.74 -21.19
C SER A 56 15.75 -9.87 -19.97
N THR A 57 15.24 -8.64 -20.18
CA THR A 57 14.86 -7.69 -19.12
C THR A 57 13.39 -7.24 -19.24
N ASP A 58 12.52 -8.17 -19.67
CA ASP A 58 11.11 -7.90 -19.87
C ASP A 58 10.29 -7.94 -18.56
N ALA A 59 9.10 -7.36 -18.59
CA ALA A 59 8.26 -7.20 -17.39
C ALA A 59 8.03 -8.49 -16.56
N PRO A 60 7.83 -9.69 -17.16
CA PRO A 60 7.74 -10.95 -16.42
C PRO A 60 8.93 -11.24 -15.49
N LYS A 61 10.13 -10.73 -15.81
CA LYS A 61 11.32 -10.92 -14.97
C LYS A 61 11.27 -10.25 -13.61
N ALA A 62 10.41 -9.25 -13.42
CA ALA A 62 10.22 -8.63 -12.12
C ALA A 62 9.23 -9.38 -11.22
N ILE A 63 8.56 -10.43 -11.71
CA ILE A 63 7.58 -11.21 -10.93
C ILE A 63 7.87 -12.71 -10.90
N ASP A 64 9.05 -13.13 -11.36
CA ASP A 64 9.44 -14.54 -11.45
C ASP A 64 10.18 -15.07 -10.21
N ASN A 65 10.36 -14.22 -9.19
CA ASN A 65 11.07 -14.52 -7.94
C ASN A 65 12.53 -14.99 -8.16
N ASN A 66 13.16 -14.57 -9.25
CA ASN A 66 14.56 -14.86 -9.54
C ASN A 66 15.41 -13.59 -9.45
N ALA A 67 16.26 -13.53 -8.41
CA ALA A 67 17.12 -12.37 -8.18
C ALA A 67 18.17 -12.11 -9.28
N SER A 68 18.36 -13.05 -10.22
CA SER A 68 19.28 -12.88 -11.36
C SER A 68 18.62 -12.20 -12.58
N THR A 69 17.30 -12.04 -12.57
CA THR A 69 16.51 -11.43 -13.65
C THR A 69 15.82 -10.17 -13.15
N TYR A 70 15.51 -9.23 -14.05
CA TYR A 70 14.88 -7.97 -13.69
C TYR A 70 14.15 -7.38 -14.88
N TRP A 71 13.20 -6.48 -14.62
CA TRP A 71 12.61 -5.64 -15.67
C TRP A 71 13.39 -4.33 -15.81
N GLU A 72 13.54 -3.84 -17.04
CA GLU A 72 14.09 -2.52 -17.35
C GLU A 72 13.35 -1.86 -18.52
N THR A 73 13.12 -0.55 -18.42
CA THR A 73 12.53 0.26 -19.50
C THR A 73 13.47 0.43 -20.70
N ALA A 74 12.93 0.52 -21.92
CA ALA A 74 13.75 0.68 -23.13
C ALA A 74 14.25 2.10 -23.40
N SER A 75 13.70 3.10 -22.72
CA SER A 75 13.98 4.52 -22.97
C SER A 75 13.83 5.32 -21.68
N THR A 76 14.53 6.44 -21.58
CA THR A 76 14.33 7.43 -20.52
C THR A 76 13.11 8.33 -20.77
N SER A 77 12.60 8.40 -22.00
CA SER A 77 11.50 9.29 -22.39
C SER A 77 10.11 8.62 -22.37
N GLY A 78 9.05 9.43 -22.26
CA GLY A 78 7.66 8.97 -22.25
C GLY A 78 7.20 8.39 -20.91
N ASP A 79 5.91 8.11 -20.82
CA ASP A 79 5.27 7.58 -19.62
C ASP A 79 5.77 6.18 -19.27
N LYS A 80 6.08 5.98 -17.99
CA LYS A 80 6.60 4.71 -17.49
C LYS A 80 5.57 4.03 -16.63
N TRP A 81 5.26 2.79 -16.98
CA TRP A 81 4.41 1.97 -16.16
C TRP A 81 4.83 0.51 -16.19
N PHE A 82 4.54 -0.16 -15.07
CA PHE A 82 4.64 -1.60 -14.87
C PHE A 82 3.29 -2.10 -14.38
N LYS A 83 2.73 -3.13 -15.02
CA LYS A 83 1.38 -3.63 -14.77
C LYS A 83 1.39 -5.13 -14.54
N VAL A 84 0.66 -5.58 -13.53
CA VAL A 84 0.40 -6.98 -13.22
C VAL A 84 -1.09 -7.27 -13.43
N GLU A 85 -1.38 -8.32 -14.19
CA GLU A 85 -2.70 -8.95 -14.30
C GLU A 85 -2.72 -10.19 -13.42
N LEU A 86 -3.53 -10.15 -12.35
CA LEU A 86 -3.75 -11.27 -11.46
C LEU A 86 -4.71 -12.28 -12.11
N PRO A 87 -4.58 -13.59 -11.80
CA PRO A 87 -5.49 -14.62 -12.31
C PRO A 87 -6.96 -14.36 -11.93
N THR A 88 -7.18 -13.83 -10.72
CA THR A 88 -8.48 -13.37 -10.22
C THR A 88 -8.34 -12.02 -9.56
N ALA A 89 -9.44 -11.27 -9.43
CA ALA A 89 -9.42 -10.02 -8.71
C ALA A 89 -9.15 -10.27 -7.21
N ARG A 90 -8.13 -9.61 -6.67
CA ARG A 90 -7.71 -9.74 -5.27
C ARG A 90 -7.51 -8.36 -4.66
N LYS A 91 -7.53 -8.26 -3.34
CA LYS A 91 -7.23 -7.00 -2.64
C LYS A 91 -5.70 -6.91 -2.49
N VAL A 92 -5.09 -5.79 -2.83
CA VAL A 92 -3.67 -5.53 -2.55
C VAL A 92 -3.56 -4.52 -1.42
N ARG A 93 -2.69 -4.82 -0.46
CA ARG A 93 -2.49 -4.01 0.75
C ARG A 93 -1.03 -3.70 1.05
N LYS A 94 -0.12 -4.49 0.52
CA LYS A 94 1.33 -4.29 0.63
C LYS A 94 1.95 -4.52 -0.73
N LEU A 95 2.93 -3.71 -1.07
CA LEU A 95 3.83 -3.95 -2.18
C LEU A 95 5.28 -3.90 -1.69
N ILE A 96 6.12 -4.70 -2.32
CA ILE A 96 7.57 -4.72 -2.11
C ILE A 96 8.23 -4.51 -3.45
N ILE A 97 9.19 -3.59 -3.51
CA ILE A 97 10.02 -3.33 -4.68
C ILE A 97 11.47 -3.55 -4.26
N THR A 98 12.20 -4.33 -5.05
CA THR A 98 13.64 -4.53 -4.85
C THR A 98 14.43 -3.96 -6.02
N ALA A 99 15.59 -3.42 -5.69
CA ALA A 99 16.50 -2.83 -6.65
C ALA A 99 17.26 -3.92 -7.41
N THR A 100 17.63 -3.59 -8.65
CA THR A 100 18.65 -4.32 -9.41
C THR A 100 20.05 -3.90 -8.93
N ASN A 101 21.09 -4.33 -9.64
CA ASN A 101 22.43 -3.75 -9.45
C ASN A 101 22.49 -2.25 -9.87
N TYR A 102 21.49 -1.76 -10.61
CA TYR A 102 21.30 -0.35 -10.96
C TYR A 102 20.34 0.30 -9.95
N GLN A 103 20.81 0.45 -8.71
CA GLN A 103 19.97 0.85 -7.58
C GLN A 103 19.28 2.20 -7.77
N ASP A 104 19.90 3.10 -8.53
CA ASP A 104 19.41 4.45 -8.83
C ASP A 104 18.19 4.49 -9.78
N GLU A 105 17.91 3.38 -10.46
CA GLU A 105 16.79 3.21 -11.38
C GLU A 105 15.54 2.64 -10.70
N MET A 106 15.65 2.19 -9.45
CA MET A 106 14.52 1.66 -8.70
C MET A 106 13.42 2.73 -8.59
N PRO A 107 12.14 2.42 -8.88
CA PRO A 107 11.05 3.38 -8.71
C PRO A 107 11.00 3.92 -7.28
N SER A 108 10.89 5.24 -7.12
CA SER A 108 10.81 5.93 -5.82
C SER A 108 9.56 6.79 -5.68
N ALA A 109 8.99 7.24 -6.81
CA ALA A 109 7.71 7.92 -6.86
C ALA A 109 6.83 7.37 -7.98
N PHE A 110 5.57 7.12 -7.68
CA PHE A 110 4.59 6.56 -8.58
C PHE A 110 3.16 6.74 -8.05
N ILE A 111 2.19 6.58 -8.95
CA ILE A 111 0.79 6.39 -8.58
C ILE A 111 0.49 4.89 -8.73
N PHE A 112 0.07 4.26 -7.63
CA PHE A 112 -0.40 2.88 -7.65
C PHE A 112 -1.89 2.84 -7.97
N GLN A 113 -2.25 2.06 -8.97
CA GLN A 113 -3.60 2.05 -9.54
C GLN A 113 -4.17 0.64 -9.64
N GLY A 114 -5.50 0.54 -9.54
CA GLY A 114 -6.27 -0.68 -9.73
C GLY A 114 -7.29 -0.55 -10.85
N SER A 115 -7.55 -1.62 -11.58
CA SER A 115 -8.58 -1.69 -12.63
C SER A 115 -9.15 -3.10 -12.78
N ASN A 116 -10.40 -3.20 -13.23
CA ASN A 116 -11.06 -4.46 -13.59
C ASN A 116 -11.33 -4.60 -15.09
N ASP A 117 -11.12 -3.55 -15.87
CA ASP A 117 -11.32 -3.52 -17.33
C ASP A 117 -10.05 -3.18 -18.11
N ASN A 118 -8.94 -2.88 -17.41
CA ASN A 118 -7.65 -2.46 -17.98
C ASN A 118 -7.74 -1.17 -18.83
N ILE A 119 -8.81 -0.38 -18.66
CA ILE A 119 -9.06 0.88 -19.37
C ILE A 119 -9.25 2.01 -18.36
N ASN A 120 -10.18 1.83 -17.43
CA ASN A 120 -10.49 2.78 -16.37
C ASN A 120 -9.69 2.41 -15.12
N TRP A 121 -8.91 3.36 -14.61
CA TRP A 121 -7.98 3.15 -13.50
C TRP A 121 -8.38 3.99 -12.29
N THR A 122 -8.45 3.35 -11.13
CA THR A 122 -8.65 4.02 -9.84
C THR A 122 -7.28 4.24 -9.20
N ASN A 123 -6.99 5.47 -8.77
CA ASN A 123 -5.80 5.76 -7.96
C ASN A 123 -6.00 5.19 -6.55
N LEU A 124 -5.12 4.27 -6.14
CA LEU A 124 -5.17 3.62 -4.83
C LEU A 124 -4.21 4.24 -3.84
N LYS A 125 -3.03 4.68 -4.32
CA LYS A 125 -2.05 5.40 -3.50
C LYS A 125 -1.12 6.25 -4.37
N THR A 126 -0.78 7.44 -3.89
CA THR A 126 0.37 8.21 -4.43
C THR A 126 1.55 8.02 -3.52
N VAL A 127 2.69 7.61 -4.09
CA VAL A 127 3.92 7.31 -3.36
C VAL A 127 5.00 8.27 -3.84
N ASN A 128 5.72 8.88 -2.90
CA ASN A 128 6.90 9.68 -3.17
C ASN A 128 7.88 9.52 -2.01
N ARG A 129 8.92 8.72 -2.22
CA ARG A 129 9.95 8.41 -1.22
C ARG A 129 11.18 9.30 -1.32
N GLY A 130 11.19 10.25 -2.27
CA GLY A 130 12.34 11.07 -2.58
C GLY A 130 13.49 10.28 -3.19
N THR A 131 14.72 10.73 -2.97
CA THR A 131 15.93 10.04 -3.42
C THR A 131 16.40 9.04 -2.38
N PHE A 132 17.02 7.95 -2.83
CA PHE A 132 17.66 6.97 -1.94
C PHE A 132 19.18 7.03 -2.06
N ASN A 133 19.88 6.65 -0.99
CA ASN A 133 21.32 6.37 -1.03
C ASN A 133 21.50 4.84 -1.08
N SER A 134 21.81 4.30 -2.26
CA SER A 134 22.04 2.86 -2.49
C SER A 134 20.92 1.94 -1.98
N PRO A 135 19.67 2.11 -2.45
CA PRO A 135 18.56 1.28 -2.00
C PRO A 135 18.69 -0.17 -2.47
N THR A 136 18.29 -1.11 -1.62
CA THR A 136 18.19 -2.54 -1.98
C THR A 136 16.73 -2.99 -2.08
N SER A 137 15.85 -2.44 -1.24
CA SER A 137 14.42 -2.67 -1.29
C SER A 137 13.66 -1.63 -0.48
N TYR A 138 12.35 -1.53 -0.72
CA TYR A 138 11.43 -0.95 0.27
C TYR A 138 10.07 -1.64 0.22
N THR A 139 9.36 -1.52 1.34
CA THR A 139 7.97 -1.91 1.47
C THR A 139 7.10 -0.66 1.47
N GLU A 140 6.00 -0.72 0.74
CA GLU A 140 4.96 0.29 0.73
C GLU A 140 3.63 -0.35 1.11
N LEU A 141 2.97 0.24 2.10
CA LEU A 141 1.73 -0.27 2.65
C LEU A 141 0.59 0.62 2.19
N LEU A 142 -0.49 0.04 1.67
CA LEU A 142 -1.69 0.81 1.36
C LEU A 142 -2.39 1.11 2.68
N SER A 143 -2.18 2.34 3.18
CA SER A 143 -2.68 2.79 4.46
C SER A 143 -4.20 2.68 4.50
N THR A 144 -4.70 2.11 5.60
CA THR A 144 -6.14 2.11 5.87
C THR A 144 -6.39 3.07 7.03
N VAL A 145 -7.35 3.98 6.89
CA VAL A 145 -7.80 4.87 7.97
C VAL A 145 -8.89 4.16 8.75
N VAL A 146 -8.75 4.01 10.05
CA VAL A 146 -9.88 3.66 10.92
C VAL A 146 -10.31 4.90 11.68
N GLY A 147 -11.61 5.06 11.86
CA GLY A 147 -12.15 6.23 12.52
C GLY A 147 -13.64 6.08 12.77
N GLY A 148 -14.16 6.92 13.64
CA GLY A 148 -15.56 6.91 14.01
C GLY A 148 -15.83 7.95 15.08
N LYS A 149 -16.89 7.72 15.84
CA LYS A 149 -17.29 8.57 16.94
C LYS A 149 -17.05 7.89 18.29
N SER A 150 -16.61 8.67 19.26
CA SER A 150 -16.31 8.25 20.62
C SER A 150 -16.68 9.35 21.61
N VAL A 151 -17.88 9.25 22.15
CA VAL A 151 -18.43 10.19 23.13
C VAL A 151 -18.74 9.46 24.45
N LEU A 152 -19.01 10.20 25.50
CA LEU A 152 -19.56 9.70 26.76
C LEU A 152 -21.09 9.74 26.69
N ASP A 153 -21.75 9.13 27.66
CA ASP A 153 -23.19 9.23 27.90
C ASP A 153 -23.68 10.67 28.16
N SER A 154 -22.78 11.57 28.58
CA SER A 154 -23.05 13.02 28.64
C SER A 154 -23.06 13.72 27.29
N GLY A 155 -22.53 13.09 26.24
CA GLY A 155 -22.28 13.70 24.93
C GLY A 155 -20.90 14.35 24.78
N ASP A 156 -20.12 14.45 25.86
CA ASP A 156 -18.72 14.93 25.80
C ASP A 156 -17.81 13.90 25.11
N PRO A 157 -16.69 14.28 24.48
CA PRO A 157 -15.77 13.32 23.90
C PRO A 157 -15.13 12.41 24.97
N SER A 158 -14.91 11.14 24.62
CA SER A 158 -14.14 10.23 25.48
C SER A 158 -12.67 10.69 25.60
N LEU A 159 -11.96 10.25 26.64
CA LEU A 159 -10.55 10.65 26.85
C LEU A 159 -9.60 10.09 25.80
N LYS A 160 -9.78 8.82 25.40
CA LYS A 160 -8.89 8.13 24.46
C LYS A 160 -9.63 7.07 23.66
N VAL A 161 -9.14 6.83 22.45
CA VAL A 161 -9.41 5.64 21.65
C VAL A 161 -8.09 4.89 21.47
N ILE A 162 -8.09 3.59 21.78
CA ILE A 162 -6.89 2.73 21.72
C ILE A 162 -7.15 1.60 20.73
N LEU A 163 -6.15 1.33 19.89
CA LEU A 163 -6.16 0.27 18.90
C LEU A 163 -5.13 -0.78 19.27
N PHE A 164 -5.58 -2.03 19.25
CA PHE A 164 -4.75 -3.21 19.38
C PHE A 164 -4.84 -4.03 18.10
N ASN A 165 -3.77 -4.75 17.76
CA ASN A 165 -3.84 -5.79 16.75
C ASN A 165 -4.76 -6.89 17.28
N TRP A 166 -5.80 -7.26 16.52
CA TRP A 166 -6.79 -8.25 16.94
C TRP A 166 -6.18 -9.64 17.15
N GLN A 167 -5.23 -10.03 16.30
CA GLN A 167 -4.66 -11.38 16.33
C GLN A 167 -3.58 -11.52 17.42
N THR A 168 -2.70 -10.54 17.54
CA THR A 168 -1.58 -10.60 18.51
C THR A 168 -1.91 -9.95 19.84
N MET A 169 -3.00 -9.20 19.91
CA MET A 169 -3.39 -8.36 21.05
C MET A 169 -2.34 -7.32 21.44
N GLN A 170 -1.37 -7.05 20.56
CA GLN A 170 -0.35 -6.04 20.80
C GLN A 170 -0.93 -4.63 20.61
N TYR A 171 -0.50 -3.71 21.46
CA TYR A 171 -0.82 -2.30 21.31
C TYR A 171 -0.26 -1.78 19.98
N ILE A 172 -1.11 -1.09 19.21
CA ILE A 172 -0.69 -0.41 17.97
C ILE A 172 -0.49 1.08 18.27
N ILE A 173 -1.57 1.77 18.67
CA ILE A 173 -1.61 3.23 18.78
C ILE A 173 -2.81 3.67 19.62
N HIS A 174 -2.80 4.91 20.10
CA HIS A 174 -3.98 5.58 20.64
C HIS A 174 -4.12 7.01 20.11
N THR A 175 -5.34 7.54 20.12
CA THR A 175 -5.65 8.94 19.78
C THR A 175 -6.65 9.53 20.77
N THR A 176 -6.78 10.84 20.76
CA THR A 176 -7.82 11.58 21.51
C THR A 176 -8.86 12.08 20.51
N PRO A 177 -10.16 11.78 20.69
CA PRO A 177 -11.22 12.35 19.87
C PRO A 177 -11.24 13.88 19.90
N ASN A 178 -11.72 14.49 18.83
CA ASN A 178 -11.93 15.93 18.78
C ASN A 178 -13.11 16.37 19.69
N ALA A 179 -13.40 17.67 19.74
CA ALA A 179 -14.49 18.22 20.56
C ALA A 179 -15.89 17.65 20.23
N SER A 180 -16.08 17.15 19.00
CA SER A 180 -17.32 16.50 18.54
C SER A 180 -17.35 14.99 18.78
N GLY A 181 -16.26 14.42 19.32
CA GLY A 181 -16.08 12.99 19.51
C GLY A 181 -15.55 12.24 18.28
N ASP A 182 -15.21 12.91 17.18
CA ASP A 182 -14.68 12.25 15.99
C ASP A 182 -13.20 11.91 16.18
N TRP A 183 -12.77 10.79 15.62
CA TRP A 183 -11.39 10.37 15.62
C TRP A 183 -11.03 9.61 14.34
N PHE A 184 -9.76 9.66 13.97
CA PHE A 184 -9.21 8.90 12.85
C PHE A 184 -7.74 8.55 13.11
N ILE A 185 -7.32 7.40 12.58
CA ILE A 185 -5.96 6.87 12.67
C ILE A 185 -5.59 6.26 11.33
N TYR A 186 -4.45 6.69 10.80
CA TYR A 186 -3.80 6.03 9.67
C TYR A 186 -3.07 4.79 10.19
N LEU A 187 -3.53 3.61 9.77
CA LEU A 187 -2.81 2.38 10.01
C LEU A 187 -1.84 2.16 8.86
N ASN A 188 -0.59 1.95 9.22
CA ASN A 188 0.44 1.56 8.27
C ASN A 188 0.36 0.07 7.97
N ASP A 189 -0.27 -0.74 8.83
CA ASP A 189 -0.60 -2.12 8.52
C ASP A 189 -2.10 -2.30 8.34
N THR A 190 -2.50 -3.51 8.00
CA THR A 190 -3.90 -3.85 7.72
C THR A 190 -4.36 -4.99 8.62
N SER A 191 -3.81 -5.04 9.83
CA SER A 191 -4.28 -5.96 10.86
C SER A 191 -5.73 -5.63 11.17
N ASP A 192 -6.55 -6.66 11.39
CA ASP A 192 -7.82 -6.44 12.08
C ASP A 192 -7.49 -5.74 13.41
N VAL A 193 -8.24 -4.70 13.75
CA VAL A 193 -7.99 -3.93 14.96
C VAL A 193 -9.11 -4.14 15.96
N LEU A 194 -8.72 -4.39 17.21
CA LEU A 194 -9.61 -4.19 18.35
C LEU A 194 -9.54 -2.71 18.74
N ILE A 195 -10.69 -2.06 18.71
CA ILE A 195 -10.83 -0.66 19.12
C ILE A 195 -11.50 -0.64 20.49
N THR A 196 -10.92 0.09 21.43
CA THR A 196 -11.54 0.38 22.74
C THR A 196 -11.51 1.86 23.04
N HIS A 197 -12.49 2.31 23.81
CA HIS A 197 -12.75 3.70 24.13
C HIS A 197 -12.63 3.88 25.64
N ILE A 198 -11.96 4.93 26.10
CA ILE A 198 -11.71 5.19 27.52
C ILE A 198 -12.37 6.51 27.92
N GLY A 199 -13.29 6.44 28.88
CA GLY A 199 -13.86 7.60 29.57
C GLY A 199 -13.22 7.84 30.94
N PRO A 200 -13.49 9.00 31.58
CA PRO A 200 -13.15 9.21 32.98
C PRO A 200 -13.95 8.26 33.88
N ALA A 201 -13.47 8.04 35.10
CA ALA A 201 -14.18 7.20 36.08
C ALA A 201 -15.61 7.71 36.30
N GLY A 202 -16.59 6.81 36.22
CA GLY A 202 -18.01 7.11 36.40
C GLY A 202 -18.80 7.42 35.11
N TYR A 203 -18.14 7.51 33.95
CA TYR A 203 -18.79 7.75 32.66
C TYR A 203 -18.54 6.60 31.68
N GLN A 204 -19.52 6.33 30.82
CA GLN A 204 -19.46 5.23 29.86
C GLN A 204 -19.26 5.75 28.44
N PRO A 205 -18.25 5.26 27.70
CA PRO A 205 -18.13 5.56 26.28
C PRO A 205 -19.31 4.98 25.48
N ILE A 206 -19.87 5.79 24.60
CA ILE A 206 -20.82 5.44 23.55
C ILE A 206 -20.09 5.56 22.21
N SER A 207 -20.08 4.47 21.43
CA SER A 207 -19.48 4.43 20.09
C SER A 207 -20.50 3.98 19.03
N ASP A 208 -20.30 4.45 17.81
CA ASP A 208 -21.11 4.07 16.64
C ASP A 208 -20.72 2.65 16.18
N GLY A 209 -21.20 1.61 16.87
CA GLY A 209 -21.18 0.22 16.37
C GLY A 209 -19.83 -0.28 15.83
N PRO A 210 -19.81 -1.35 15.01
CA PRO A 210 -18.58 -1.85 14.41
C PRO A 210 -18.00 -0.84 13.41
N ILE A 211 -16.80 -0.36 13.70
CA ILE A 211 -16.09 0.63 12.89
C ILE A 211 -15.40 -0.07 11.70
N THR A 212 -15.76 0.32 10.49
CA THR A 212 -15.16 -0.22 9.25
C THR A 212 -14.01 0.67 8.79
N PRO A 213 -12.79 0.12 8.57
CA PRO A 213 -11.68 0.86 8.00
C PRO A 213 -11.99 1.46 6.61
N MET A 214 -11.51 2.69 6.35
CA MET A 214 -11.65 3.50 5.15
C MET A 214 -10.28 3.87 4.54
N VAL A 215 -10.06 3.70 3.24
CA VAL A 215 -8.87 4.25 2.55
C VAL A 215 -9.04 5.76 2.34
N TYR A 216 -7.96 6.51 2.51
CA TYR A 216 -7.80 7.91 2.09
C TYR A 216 -6.75 8.01 0.98
#